data_AF-A0A174LS45-F1
#
_entry.id   AF-A0A174LS45-F1
#
_cell.length_a   1.000
_cell.length_b   1.000
_cell.length_c   1.000
_cell.angle_alpha   90.00
_cell.angle_beta   90.00
_cell.angle_gamma   90.00
#
_symmetry.space_group_name_H-M   'P 1'
#
loop_
_entity.id
_entity.type
_entity.pdbx_description
1 polymer ?
#
loop_
_entity_poly.entity_id
_entity_poly.type
_entity_poly.pdbx_seq_one_letter_code
_entity_poly.pdbx_strand_id
1 'polypeptide(L)'
;MAGKCPCCMCNNARVDDKLTEDDNLSYLAVEESVRPFRILFASGCGEPFRLLVQFLIDGQWSAAAVYYPRYCPNCGRELLEYGPGA
;
A
#
# COMPACT_ATOMS: atom_id res chain seq x y z
N MET A 1 -9.65 1.30 24.15
CA MET A 1 -8.88 2.14 23.20
C MET A 1 -9.78 2.39 22.01
N ALA A 2 -10.12 3.63 21.69
CA ALA A 2 -10.87 3.91 20.46
C ALA A 2 -10.00 3.46 19.28
N GLY A 3 -10.40 2.38 18.60
CA GLY A 3 -9.65 1.87 17.45
C GLY A 3 -9.50 2.98 16.42
N LYS A 4 -8.27 3.32 16.03
CA LYS A 4 -8.05 4.22 14.89
C LYS A 4 -8.64 3.53 13.66
N CYS A 5 -9.75 4.04 13.13
CA CYS A 5 -10.32 3.56 11.87
C CYS A 5 -9.26 3.61 10.77
N PRO A 6 -9.21 2.61 9.87
CA PRO A 6 -8.34 2.67 8.71
C PRO A 6 -8.66 3.91 7.88
N CYS A 7 -7.62 4.61 7.43
CA CYS A 7 -7.77 5.72 6.48
C CYS A 7 -7.69 5.19 5.05
N CYS A 8 -8.00 6.02 4.06
CA CYS A 8 -7.98 5.63 2.64
C CYS A 8 -6.64 5.01 2.16
N MET A 9 -5.51 5.33 2.79
CA MET A 9 -4.21 4.74 2.43
C MET A 9 -3.99 3.34 3.01
N CYS A 10 -4.58 3.01 4.16
CA CYS A 10 -4.36 1.74 4.85
C CYS A 10 -5.64 0.92 4.99
N ASN A 11 -6.65 1.21 4.17
CA ASN A 11 -7.90 0.47 4.12
C ASN A 11 -7.75 -0.68 3.12
N ASN A 12 -7.96 -1.91 3.59
CA ASN A 12 -7.91 -3.13 2.78
C ASN A 12 -8.79 -4.21 3.42
N ALA A 13 -9.02 -5.34 2.72
CA ALA A 13 -9.91 -6.40 3.23
C ALA A 13 -9.39 -7.12 4.48
N ARG A 14 -8.13 -6.92 4.90
CA ARG A 14 -7.64 -7.44 6.19
C ARG A 14 -8.09 -6.59 7.38
N VAL A 15 -8.57 -5.37 7.15
CA VAL A 15 -8.90 -4.39 8.20
C VAL A 15 -10.28 -3.75 8.07
N ASP A 16 -10.95 -3.93 6.93
CA ASP A 16 -12.32 -3.48 6.68
C ASP A 16 -13.11 -4.63 6.05
N ASP A 17 -14.00 -5.22 6.86
CA ASP A 17 -14.84 -6.38 6.49
C ASP A 17 -15.84 -6.07 5.36
N LYS A 18 -15.96 -4.80 4.95
CA LYS A 18 -16.78 -4.41 3.79
C LYS A 18 -16.05 -4.58 2.47
N LEU A 19 -14.73 -4.76 2.51
CA LEU A 19 -13.91 -5.01 1.34
C LEU A 19 -13.70 -6.52 1.18
N THR A 20 -13.75 -6.98 -0.06
CA THR A 20 -13.43 -8.34 -0.49
C THR A 20 -12.02 -8.41 -1.06
N GLU A 21 -11.50 -9.61 -1.29
CA GLU A 21 -10.20 -9.77 -1.98
C GLU A 21 -10.23 -9.22 -3.42
N ASP A 22 -11.43 -9.15 -4.00
CA ASP A 22 -11.65 -8.72 -5.39
C ASP A 22 -11.80 -7.20 -5.57
N ASP A 23 -12.05 -6.43 -4.50
CA ASP A 23 -12.35 -5.00 -4.56
C ASP A 23 -11.47 -4.10 -3.66
N ASN A 24 -10.40 -4.65 -3.09
CA ASN A 24 -9.59 -3.96 -2.08
C ASN A 24 -8.27 -3.37 -2.58
N LEU A 25 -7.97 -3.42 -3.89
CA LEU A 25 -6.72 -2.91 -4.44
C LEU A 25 -6.79 -1.40 -4.69
N SER A 26 -5.90 -0.64 -4.06
CA SER A 26 -5.79 0.80 -4.25
C SER A 26 -4.36 1.24 -4.54
N TYR A 27 -4.22 2.23 -5.42
CA TYR A 27 -2.96 2.90 -5.74
C TYR A 27 -3.10 4.41 -5.58
N LEU A 28 -2.10 5.02 -4.97
CA LEU A 28 -1.95 6.47 -4.91
C LEU A 28 -0.56 6.85 -5.42
N ALA A 29 -0.50 7.55 -6.56
CA ALA A 29 0.75 8.02 -7.12
C ALA A 29 1.25 9.27 -6.37
N VAL A 30 2.57 9.35 -6.16
CA VAL A 30 3.23 10.58 -5.74
C VAL A 30 3.40 11.44 -6.99
N GLU A 31 2.85 12.66 -6.97
CA GLU A 31 2.73 13.52 -8.16
C GLU A 31 4.06 13.78 -8.87
N GLU A 32 5.09 14.21 -8.13
CA GLU A 32 6.40 14.46 -8.71
C GLU A 32 7.30 13.21 -8.62
N SER A 33 7.52 12.59 -9.78
CA SER A 33 8.46 11.48 -9.94
C SER A 33 9.42 11.76 -11.10
N VAL A 34 10.70 11.44 -10.93
CA VAL A 34 11.70 11.58 -12.01
C VAL A 34 11.57 10.41 -12.98
N ARG A 35 11.21 10.66 -14.24
CA ARG A 35 11.21 9.61 -15.28
C ARG A 35 12.61 9.00 -15.44
N PRO A 36 12.75 7.67 -15.63
CA PRO A 36 11.69 6.69 -15.88
C PRO A 36 11.06 6.07 -14.62
N PHE A 37 11.27 6.66 -13.44
CA PHE A 37 10.76 6.16 -12.18
C PHE A 37 9.40 6.75 -11.82
N ARG A 38 8.63 6.00 -11.02
CA ARG A 38 7.46 6.48 -10.28
C ARG A 38 7.44 5.92 -8.88
N ILE A 39 6.84 6.67 -7.96
CA ILE A 39 6.59 6.24 -6.59
C ILE A 39 5.08 6.11 -6.39
N LEU A 40 4.63 4.98 -5.87
CA LEU A 40 3.23 4.70 -5.56
C LEU A 40 3.10 4.22 -4.13
N PHE A 41 2.03 4.60 -3.46
CA PHE A 41 1.50 3.82 -2.34
C PHE A 41 0.51 2.78 -2.87
N ALA A 42 0.55 1.57 -2.34
CA ALA A 42 -0.38 0.50 -2.68
C ALA A 42 -0.92 -0.18 -1.42
N SER A 43 -2.20 -0.53 -1.41
CA SER A 43 -2.86 -1.29 -0.35
C SER A 43 -3.77 -2.38 -0.94
N GLY A 44 -3.93 -3.47 -0.19
CA GLY A 44 -4.81 -4.59 -0.57
C GLY A 44 -4.19 -5.54 -1.59
N CYS A 45 -5.06 -6.30 -2.27
CA CYS A 45 -4.76 -7.47 -3.10
C CYS A 45 -4.00 -8.55 -2.33
N GLY A 46 -4.47 -8.88 -1.12
CA GLY A 46 -3.81 -9.86 -0.25
C GLY A 46 -2.46 -9.41 0.33
N GLU A 47 -1.97 -8.23 -0.05
CA GLU A 47 -0.66 -7.71 0.31
C GLU A 47 -0.75 -6.59 1.35
N PRO A 48 0.27 -6.46 2.22
CA PRO A 48 0.36 -5.32 3.12
C PRO A 48 0.44 -3.98 2.37
N PHE A 49 0.11 -2.90 3.08
CA PHE A 49 0.42 -1.56 2.59
C PHE A 49 1.90 -1.42 2.24
N ARG A 50 2.21 -0.88 1.06
CA ARG A 50 3.57 -0.80 0.54
C ARG A 50 3.80 0.46 -0.28
N LEU A 51 5.01 0.99 -0.18
CA LEU A 51 5.53 2.00 -1.09
C LEU A 51 6.27 1.27 -2.22
N LEU A 52 5.79 1.41 -3.44
CA LEU A 52 6.38 0.86 -4.66
C LEU A 52 7.20 1.96 -5.33
N VAL A 53 8.49 1.71 -5.51
CA VAL A 53 9.31 2.43 -6.48
C VAL A 53 9.35 1.57 -7.73
N GLN A 54 8.85 2.10 -8.84
CA GLN A 54 8.82 1.38 -10.11
C GLN A 54 9.63 2.13 -11.15
N PHE A 55 10.18 1.40 -12.10
CA PHE A 55 10.81 1.95 -13.30
C PHE A 55 10.07 1.45 -14.55
N LEU A 56 10.07 2.26 -15.60
CA LEU A 56 9.47 1.91 -16.89
C LEU A 56 10.52 1.29 -17.83
N ILE A 57 10.35 0.02 -18.21
CA ILE A 57 11.13 -0.65 -19.27
C ILE A 57 10.15 -1.18 -20.31
N ASP A 58 10.41 -0.91 -21.60
CA ASP A 58 9.63 -1.42 -22.73
C ASP A 58 8.10 -1.21 -22.59
N GLY A 59 7.69 -0.09 -21.99
CA GLY A 59 6.28 0.24 -21.75
C GLY A 59 5.64 -0.49 -20.57
N GLN A 60 6.40 -1.29 -19.82
CA GLN A 60 5.95 -2.00 -18.63
C GLN A 60 6.57 -1.44 -17.35
N TRP A 61 5.76 -1.32 -16.31
CA TRP A 61 6.22 -0.92 -14.99
C TRP A 61 6.74 -2.13 -14.23
N SER A 62 8.01 -2.08 -13.84
CA SER A 62 8.65 -3.12 -13.03
C SER A 62 9.06 -2.55 -11.68
N ALA A 63 9.04 -3.38 -10.63
CA ALA A 63 9.46 -2.97 -9.30
C ALA A 63 10.97 -2.71 -9.27
N ALA A 64 11.36 -1.48 -8.92
CA ALA A 64 12.73 -1.10 -8.60
C ALA A 64 13.05 -1.39 -7.13
N ALA A 65 12.10 -1.04 -6.25
CA ALA A 65 12.16 -1.26 -4.82
C ALA A 65 10.75 -1.33 -4.23
N VAL A 66 10.61 -2.07 -3.13
CA VAL A 66 9.40 -2.15 -2.34
C VAL A 66 9.75 -1.87 -0.88
N TYR A 67 9.03 -0.95 -0.26
CA TYR A 67 9.16 -0.63 1.15
C TYR A 67 7.85 -0.90 1.88
N TYR A 68 7.95 -1.64 2.98
CA TYR A 68 6.84 -2.07 3.82
C TYR A 68 6.90 -1.33 5.17
N PRO A 69 6.22 -0.18 5.31
CA PRO A 69 6.28 0.57 6.56
C PRO A 69 5.49 -0.12 7.65
N ARG A 70 6.01 -0.10 8.88
CA ARG A 70 5.32 -0.63 10.07
C ARG A 70 4.11 0.20 10.50
N TYR A 71 4.06 1.48 10.13
CA TYR A 71 2.98 2.41 10.47
C TYR A 71 2.45 3.09 9.21
N CYS A 72 1.13 3.33 9.15
CA CYS A 72 0.54 4.07 8.04
C CYS A 72 1.05 5.53 8.03
N PRO A 73 1.58 6.02 6.88
CA PRO A 73 2.12 7.38 6.81
C PRO A 73 1.05 8.48 6.96
N ASN A 74 -0.23 8.18 6.74
CA ASN A 74 -1.31 9.15 6.86
C ASN A 74 -1.94 9.21 8.26
N CYS A 75 -2.31 8.07 8.86
CA CYS A 75 -3.02 8.04 10.15
C CYS A 75 -2.18 7.52 11.34
N GLY A 76 -0.96 7.06 11.09
CA GLY A 76 -0.08 6.49 12.12
C GLY A 76 -0.62 5.24 12.80
N ARG A 77 -1.57 4.53 12.18
CA ARG A 77 -2.04 3.21 12.64
C ARG A 77 -0.89 2.21 12.46
N GLU A 78 -0.65 1.36 13.47
CA GLU A 78 0.25 0.22 13.29
C GLU A 78 -0.36 -0.75 12.27
N LEU A 79 0.43 -1.06 11.26
CA LEU A 79 0.05 -2.01 10.22
C LEU A 79 0.43 -3.39 10.75
N LEU A 80 -0.49 -4.05 11.45
CA LEU A 80 -0.27 -5.38 12.06
C LEU A 80 -0.24 -6.51 11.02
N GLU A 81 -0.37 -6.15 9.75
CA GLU A 81 -0.32 -7.02 8.57
C GLU A 81 1.02 -7.77 8.45
N TYR A 82 2.04 -7.42 9.25
CA TYR A 82 3.40 -7.98 9.32
C TYR A 82 3.68 -8.90 10.54
N GLY A 83 2.67 -9.27 11.34
CA GLY A 83 2.88 -10.13 12.52
C GLY A 83 3.37 -11.54 12.15
N PRO A 84 4.07 -12.25 13.07
CA PRO A 84 4.52 -13.62 12.83
C PRO A 84 3.29 -14.53 12.67
N GLY A 85 3.02 -14.96 11.45
CA GLY A 85 1.85 -15.78 11.10
C GLY A 85 1.17 -15.42 9.78
N ALA A 86 1.63 -14.39 9.05
CA ALA A 86 1.33 -14.22 7.63
C ALA A 86 2.21 -15.12 6.75
#